data_AF-A0A644Y2N7-F1
#
_entry.id   AF-A0A644Y2N7-F1
#
_cell.length_a   1.000
_cell.length_b   1.000
_cell.length_c   1.000
_cell.angle_alpha   90.00
_cell.angle_beta   90.00
_cell.angle_gamma   90.00
#
_symmetry.space_group_name_H-M   'P 1'
#
loop_
_entity.id
_entity.type
_entity.pdbx_description
1 polymer ?
#
loop_
_entity_poly.entity_id
_entity_poly.type
_entity_poly.pdbx_seq_one_letter_code
_entity_poly.pdbx_strand_id
1 'polypeptide(L)'
;MVAESGDLCPILERENEKISEYKKLTYKEFINLSYRDTLVVDSISFAILKKYVVLPQARVDSIYISNGVQGLLFAYFKDAWFNGDSLLTLPEQRYVVFLLRHNQYDVDIDDESGCLYITPRDPN
;
A
#
# COMPACT_ATOMS: atom_id res chain seq x y z
N MET A 1 -31.89 3.99 -6.75
CA MET A 1 -30.96 4.95 -7.40
C MET A 1 -29.57 4.43 -7.18
N VAL A 2 -29.01 3.74 -8.17
CA VAL A 2 -27.61 3.29 -8.16
C VAL A 2 -26.86 4.29 -9.03
N ALA A 3 -25.82 4.89 -8.48
CA ALA A 3 -25.05 5.96 -9.10
C ALA A 3 -24.53 5.52 -10.48
N GLU A 4 -25.08 6.14 -11.52
CA GLU A 4 -24.52 6.16 -12.86
C GLU A 4 -23.28 7.07 -12.87
N SER A 5 -22.26 6.67 -13.61
CA SER A 5 -21.01 7.39 -13.89
C SER A 5 -20.00 7.46 -12.74
N GLY A 6 -19.04 6.54 -12.82
CA GLY A 6 -17.74 6.70 -12.20
C GLY A 6 -16.77 5.88 -13.05
N ASP A 7 -15.99 6.57 -13.89
CA ASP A 7 -14.91 5.95 -14.68
C ASP A 7 -14.03 5.11 -13.75
N LEU A 8 -14.03 3.79 -13.91
CA LEU A 8 -13.30 2.84 -13.05
C LEU A 8 -11.80 2.74 -13.37
N CYS A 9 -11.20 3.74 -14.01
CA CYS A 9 -9.79 3.71 -14.43
C CYS A 9 -8.91 4.87 -13.93
N PRO A 10 -8.92 5.28 -12.64
CA PRO A 10 -7.91 6.24 -12.17
C PRO A 10 -6.54 5.59 -11.88
N ILE A 11 -6.46 4.26 -11.78
CA ILE A 11 -5.24 3.56 -11.33
C ILE A 11 -4.19 3.42 -12.45
N LEU A 12 -4.56 3.59 -13.72
CA LEU A 12 -3.65 3.43 -14.87
C LEU A 12 -3.10 4.75 -15.44
N GLU A 13 -3.52 5.91 -14.91
CA GLU A 13 -3.16 7.23 -15.47
C GLU A 13 -1.87 7.83 -14.88
N ARG A 14 -1.23 7.18 -13.91
CA ARG A 14 0.04 7.66 -13.33
C ARG A 14 1.19 6.67 -13.54
N GLU A 15 1.65 6.56 -14.77
CA GLU A 15 3.06 6.34 -15.08
C GLU A 15 3.24 6.74 -16.55
N ASN A 16 4.19 7.64 -16.83
CA ASN A 16 4.43 8.32 -18.10
C ASN A 16 4.94 7.39 -19.24
N GLU A 17 4.43 6.17 -19.34
CA GLU A 17 4.62 5.32 -20.50
C GLU A 17 3.34 5.38 -21.34
N LYS A 18 3.51 5.74 -22.62
CA LYS A 18 2.43 5.72 -23.62
C LYS A 18 1.88 4.30 -23.73
N ILE A 19 0.90 3.97 -22.90
CA ILE A 19 0.04 2.82 -23.11
C ILE A 19 -0.98 3.26 -24.17
N SER A 20 -0.55 3.26 -25.43
CA SER A 20 -1.41 3.57 -26.57
C SER A 20 -2.53 2.53 -26.67
N GLU A 21 -3.77 3.02 -26.62
CA GLU A 21 -4.98 2.35 -27.09
C GLU A 21 -5.42 1.07 -26.36
N TYR A 22 -5.63 1.13 -25.04
CA TYR A 22 -6.67 0.27 -24.47
C TYR A 22 -8.03 0.93 -24.71
N LYS A 23 -8.85 0.31 -25.56
CA LYS A 23 -10.24 0.70 -25.81
C LYS A 23 -10.96 0.79 -24.45
N LYS A 24 -11.45 1.98 -24.07
CA LYS A 24 -12.29 2.12 -22.87
C LYS A 24 -13.51 1.21 -23.03
N LEU A 25 -13.56 0.12 -22.27
CA LEU A 25 -14.67 -0.83 -22.26
C LEU A 25 -15.81 -0.26 -21.42
N THR A 26 -17.05 -0.45 -21.88
CA THR A 26 -18.23 -0.20 -21.04
C THR A 26 -18.36 -1.28 -19.96
N TYR A 27 -19.06 -0.99 -18.87
CA TYR A 27 -19.28 -1.96 -17.78
C TYR A 27 -19.88 -3.29 -18.28
N LYS A 28 -20.78 -3.24 -19.26
CA LYS A 28 -21.42 -4.41 -19.86
C LYS A 28 -20.46 -5.26 -20.71
N GLU A 29 -19.51 -4.62 -21.39
CA GLU A 29 -18.46 -5.32 -22.15
C GLU A 29 -17.42 -5.92 -21.21
N PHE A 30 -17.11 -5.26 -20.09
CA PHE A 30 -16.18 -5.75 -19.07
C PHE A 30 -16.68 -7.05 -18.41
N ILE A 31 -17.96 -7.13 -18.05
CA ILE A 31 -18.54 -8.36 -17.45
C ILE A 31 -18.72 -9.52 -18.45
N ASN A 32 -18.67 -9.23 -19.75
CA ASN A 32 -18.83 -10.20 -20.85
C ASN A 32 -17.49 -10.59 -21.50
N LEU A 33 -16.36 -10.27 -20.86
CA LEU A 33 -15.04 -10.68 -21.33
C LEU A 33 -14.92 -12.20 -21.41
N SER A 34 -14.20 -12.70 -22.42
CA SER A 34 -13.93 -14.13 -22.50
C SER A 34 -12.99 -14.54 -21.36
N TYR A 35 -13.00 -15.82 -20.97
CA TYR A 35 -12.08 -16.34 -19.94
C TYR A 35 -10.61 -15.98 -20.22
N ARG A 36 -10.21 -15.94 -21.50
CA ARG A 36 -8.86 -15.53 -21.92
C ARG A 36 -8.61 -14.05 -21.62
N ASP A 37 -9.59 -13.19 -21.87
CA ASP A 37 -9.46 -11.75 -21.63
C ASP A 37 -9.43 -11.45 -20.12
N THR A 38 -10.22 -12.18 -19.31
CA THR A 38 -10.16 -12.11 -17.85
C THR A 38 -8.78 -12.47 -17.31
N LEU A 39 -8.18 -13.57 -17.78
CA LEU A 39 -6.82 -13.96 -17.37
C LEU A 39 -5.76 -12.93 -17.75
N VAL A 40 -5.91 -12.26 -18.90
CA VAL A 40 -5.00 -11.20 -19.34
C VAL A 40 -5.12 -9.98 -18.41
N VAL A 41 -6.35 -9.54 -18.11
CA VAL A 41 -6.59 -8.43 -17.19
C VAL A 41 -6.03 -8.77 -15.81
N ASP A 42 -6.33 -9.94 -15.25
CA ASP A 42 -5.83 -10.37 -13.94
C ASP A 42 -4.30 -10.40 -13.89
N SER A 43 -3.65 -10.89 -14.95
CA SER A 43 -2.19 -10.96 -15.02
C SER A 43 -1.56 -9.56 -15.05
N ILE A 44 -2.15 -8.63 -15.82
CA ILE A 44 -1.70 -7.24 -15.89
C ILE A 44 -1.92 -6.55 -14.54
N SER A 45 -3.12 -6.68 -13.97
CA SER A 45 -3.46 -6.15 -12.65
C SER A 45 -2.50 -6.67 -11.58
N PHE A 46 -2.22 -7.97 -11.55
CA PHE A 46 -1.25 -8.54 -10.63
C PHE A 46 0.17 -8.00 -10.87
N ALA A 47 0.62 -7.90 -12.13
CA ALA A 47 1.94 -7.38 -12.45
C ALA A 47 2.16 -5.93 -12.01
N ILE A 48 1.09 -5.11 -12.03
CA ILE A 48 1.10 -3.73 -11.52
C ILE A 48 1.04 -3.74 -9.99
N LEU A 49 0.06 -4.45 -9.42
CA LEU A 49 -0.23 -4.41 -7.98
C LEU A 49 0.84 -5.10 -7.13
N LYS A 50 1.57 -6.08 -7.66
CA LYS A 50 2.63 -6.78 -6.92
C LYS A 50 3.69 -5.85 -6.33
N LYS A 51 3.93 -4.68 -6.95
CA LYS A 51 4.88 -3.67 -6.45
C LYS A 51 4.42 -3.02 -5.14
N TYR A 52 3.12 -3.04 -4.87
CA TYR A 52 2.48 -2.47 -3.68
C TYR A 52 2.11 -3.52 -2.64
N VAL A 53 2.24 -4.80 -2.97
CA VAL A 53 2.05 -5.89 -2.02
C VAL A 53 3.12 -5.78 -0.93
N VAL A 54 2.67 -5.70 0.31
CA VAL A 54 3.54 -5.70 1.48
C VAL A 54 3.84 -7.15 1.84
N LEU A 55 5.12 -7.51 1.85
CA LEU A 55 5.59 -8.85 2.20
C LEU A 55 6.24 -8.86 3.58
N PRO A 56 6.09 -9.93 4.38
CA PRO A 56 6.80 -10.08 5.64
C PRO A 56 8.31 -9.91 5.48
N GLN A 57 8.94 -9.29 6.49
CA GLN A 57 10.37 -9.01 6.49
C GLN A 57 11.00 -9.61 7.73
N ALA A 58 11.91 -10.56 7.56
CA ALA A 58 12.45 -11.37 8.66
C ALA A 58 13.02 -10.56 9.84
N ARG A 59 13.67 -9.42 9.56
CA ARG A 59 14.20 -8.53 10.61
C ARG A 59 13.10 -7.81 11.39
N VAL A 60 12.03 -7.40 10.71
CA VAL A 60 10.89 -6.74 11.36
C VAL A 60 10.09 -7.77 12.16
N ASP A 61 9.89 -8.96 11.59
CA ASP A 61 9.20 -10.09 12.22
C ASP A 61 9.89 -10.51 13.51
N SER A 62 11.22 -10.62 13.53
CA SER A 62 11.94 -11.04 14.73
C SER A 62 11.72 -10.09 15.91
N ILE A 63 11.64 -8.78 15.64
CA ILE A 63 11.35 -7.77 16.67
C ILE A 63 9.88 -7.85 17.09
N TYR A 64 8.96 -7.90 16.12
CA TYR A 64 7.52 -7.92 16.38
C TYR A 64 7.09 -9.18 17.15
N ILE A 65 7.61 -10.35 16.79
CA ILE A 65 7.31 -11.62 17.49
C ILE A 65 7.82 -11.56 18.94
N SER A 66 8.98 -10.94 19.16
CA SER A 66 9.60 -10.89 20.49
C SER A 66 8.92 -9.89 21.43
N ASN A 67 8.55 -8.71 20.91
CA ASN A 67 8.18 -7.55 21.74
C ASN A 67 6.89 -6.84 21.28
N GLY A 68 6.18 -7.41 20.31
CA GLY A 68 4.98 -6.82 19.72
C GLY A 68 5.23 -5.45 19.09
N VAL A 69 4.17 -4.64 19.07
CA VAL A 69 4.20 -3.26 18.54
C VAL A 69 5.19 -2.39 19.31
N GLN A 70 5.27 -2.54 20.63
CA GLN A 70 6.18 -1.75 21.47
C GLN A 70 7.64 -1.96 21.08
N GLY A 71 8.01 -3.18 20.69
CA GLY A 71 9.34 -3.47 20.12
C GLY A 71 9.62 -2.70 18.84
N LEU A 72 8.64 -2.60 17.94
CA LEU A 72 8.78 -1.84 16.69
C LEU A 72 8.90 -0.33 16.97
N LEU A 73 8.08 0.19 17.88
CA LEU A 73 8.13 1.60 18.29
C LEU A 73 9.51 1.94 18.86
N PHE A 74 10.01 1.13 19.79
CA PHE A 74 11.33 1.35 20.39
C PHE A 74 12.48 1.22 19.38
N ALA A 75 12.38 0.28 18.43
CA ALA A 75 13.46 0.03 17.47
C ALA A 75 13.54 1.09 16.37
N TYR A 76 12.39 1.61 15.91
CA TYR A 76 12.31 2.40 14.68
C TYR A 76 11.78 3.81 14.87
N PHE A 77 11.23 4.15 16.03
CA PHE A 77 10.69 5.47 16.31
C PHE A 77 11.40 6.12 17.48
N LYS A 78 11.59 7.43 17.37
CA LYS A 78 12.00 8.29 18.48
C LYS A 78 10.81 9.20 18.78
N ASP A 79 10.20 8.97 19.93
CA ASP A 79 8.89 9.54 20.28
C ASP A 79 7.84 9.13 19.23
N ALA A 80 7.24 10.09 18.52
CA ALA A 80 6.28 9.85 17.45
C ALA A 80 6.93 9.77 16.05
N TRP A 81 8.22 10.09 15.93
CA TRP A 81 8.88 10.28 14.65
C TRP A 81 9.67 9.06 14.23
N PHE A 82 9.57 8.71 12.95
CA PHE A 82 10.37 7.65 12.38
C PHE A 82 11.84 8.04 12.44
N ASN A 83 12.65 7.15 12.99
CA ASN A 83 14.07 7.40 13.12
C ASN A 83 14.71 7.31 11.72
N GLY A 84 15.07 8.46 11.15
CA GLY A 84 15.72 8.57 9.84
C GLY A 84 17.06 7.85 9.75
N ASP A 85 17.71 7.57 10.89
CA ASP A 85 18.93 6.75 10.97
C ASP A 85 18.64 5.24 10.95
N SER A 86 17.36 4.84 11.02
CA SER A 86 16.99 3.44 10.91
C SER A 86 17.27 2.96 9.49
N LEU A 87 18.25 2.05 9.35
CA LEU A 87 18.67 1.40 8.11
C LEU A 87 17.60 0.45 7.54
N LEU A 88 16.32 0.83 7.60
CA LEU A 88 15.21 0.07 7.03
C LEU A 88 15.18 0.27 5.52
N THR A 89 15.23 -0.83 4.79
CA THR A 89 14.95 -0.85 3.37
C THR A 89 13.49 -0.48 3.11
N LEU A 90 13.16 0.02 1.93
CA LEU A 90 11.79 0.41 1.59
C LEU A 90 10.74 -0.72 1.80
N PRO A 91 11.02 -2.01 1.50
CA PRO A 91 10.14 -3.12 1.87
C PRO A 91 9.89 -3.23 3.37
N GLU A 92 10.92 -3.04 4.20
CA GLU A 92 10.79 -3.08 5.66
C GLU A 92 10.02 -1.89 6.21
N GLN A 93 10.26 -0.69 5.68
CA GLN A 93 9.47 0.50 6.05
C GLN A 93 7.98 0.24 5.77
N ARG A 94 7.64 -0.25 4.56
CA ARG A 94 6.26 -0.60 4.20
C ARG A 94 5.67 -1.67 5.12
N TYR A 95 6.45 -2.66 5.50
CA TYR A 95 5.98 -3.71 6.40
C TYR A 95 5.78 -3.24 7.84
N VAL A 96 6.66 -2.38 8.36
CA VAL A 96 6.47 -1.73 9.66
C VAL A 96 5.19 -0.89 9.66
N VAL A 97 4.98 -0.05 8.64
CA VAL A 97 3.75 0.75 8.49
C VAL A 97 2.51 -0.16 8.45
N PHE A 98 2.57 -1.26 7.71
CA PHE A 98 1.49 -2.25 7.66
C PHE A 98 1.17 -2.81 9.05
N LEU A 99 2.18 -3.25 9.81
CA LEU A 99 1.98 -3.80 11.16
C LEU A 99 1.41 -2.74 12.13
N LEU A 100 1.89 -1.50 12.07
CA LEU A 100 1.40 -0.41 12.91
C LEU A 100 -0.09 -0.10 12.64
N ARG A 101 -0.48 -0.01 11.37
CA ARG A 101 -1.88 0.21 10.98
C ARG A 101 -2.82 -0.91 11.45
N HIS A 102 -2.33 -2.15 11.47
CA HIS A 102 -3.11 -3.28 12.00
C HIS A 102 -3.24 -3.26 13.52
N ASN A 103 -2.42 -2.47 14.21
CA ASN A 103 -2.43 -2.35 15.67
C ASN A 103 -2.87 -0.95 16.15
N GLN A 104 -3.80 -0.32 15.42
CA GLN A 104 -4.44 0.94 15.83
C GLN A 104 -3.47 2.14 15.90
N TYR A 105 -2.46 2.17 15.04
CA TYR A 105 -1.66 3.38 14.81
C TYR A 105 -1.96 3.94 13.41
N ASP A 106 -2.20 5.24 13.37
CA ASP A 106 -2.14 6.00 12.14
C ASP A 106 -0.68 6.36 11.84
N VAL A 107 -0.37 6.39 10.54
CA VAL A 107 0.98 6.64 10.04
C VAL A 107 0.86 7.63 8.91
N ASP A 108 1.47 8.79 9.12
CA ASP A 108 1.41 9.95 8.26
C ASP A 108 2.81 10.43 7.90
N ILE A 109 2.89 11.28 6.88
CA ILE A 109 4.12 11.91 6.42
C ILE A 109 3.97 13.39 6.65
N ASP A 110 4.93 13.96 7.35
CA ASP A 110 5.04 15.40 7.52
C ASP A 110 5.34 16.06 6.18
N ASP A 111 4.55 17.06 5.81
CA ASP A 111 4.59 17.72 4.50
C ASP A 111 5.85 18.56 4.31
N GLU A 112 6.41 19.08 5.40
CA GLU A 112 7.60 19.92 5.41
C GLU A 112 8.89 19.11 5.37
N SER A 113 9.02 18.10 6.23
CA SER A 113 10.24 17.29 6.35
C SER A 113 10.24 16.03 5.49
N GLY A 114 9.06 15.57 5.03
CA GLY A 114 8.90 14.26 4.39
C GLY A 114 9.13 13.08 5.34
N CYS A 115 9.26 13.33 6.65
CA CYS A 115 9.48 12.29 7.64
C CYS A 115 8.17 11.60 8.04
N LEU A 116 8.23 10.28 8.20
CA LEU A 116 7.13 9.50 8.73
C LEU A 116 6.95 9.79 10.22
N TYR A 117 5.71 9.92 10.67
CA TYR A 117 5.35 9.95 12.08
C TYR A 117 4.09 9.14 12.35
N ILE A 118 3.86 8.83 13.62
CA ILE A 118 2.76 7.98 14.06
C ILE A 118 1.88 8.68 15.09
N THR A 119 0.61 8.35 15.06
CA THR A 119 -0.38 8.77 16.05
C THR A 119 -1.19 7.56 16.50
N PRO A 120 -1.40 7.35 17.82
CA PRO A 120 -2.34 6.34 18.27
C PRO A 120 -3.73 6.68 17.75
N ARG A 121 -4.44 5.69 17.19
CA ARG A 121 -5.82 5.86 16.78
C ARG A 121 -6.71 5.75 18.00
N ASP A 122 -7.51 6.77 18.27
CA ASP A 122 -8.45 6.75 19.39
C ASP A 122 -9.42 5.56 19.25
N PRO A 123 -9.63 4.77 20.31
CA PRO A 123 -10.69 3.77 20.31
C PRO A 123 -12.03 4.50 20.35
N ASN A 124 -12.71 4.59 19.20
CA ASN A 124 -14.11 5.01 19.12
C ASN A 124 -15.02 4.17 20.04
#